data_AF-A0AAD9J799-F1
#
_entry.id   AF-A0AAD9J799-F1
#
_cell.length_a   1.000
_cell.length_b   1.000
_cell.length_c   1.000
_cell.angle_alpha   90.00
_cell.angle_beta   90.00
_cell.angle_gamma   90.00
#
_symmetry.space_group_name_H-M   'P 1'
#
loop_
_entity.id
_entity.type
_entity.pdbx_description
1 polymer ?
#
loop_
_entity_poly.entity_id
_entity_poly.type
_entity_poly.pdbx_seq_one_letter_code
_entity_poly.pdbx_strand_id
1 'polypeptide(L)'
;MNDARGHFYRGHKKPPPLKKLPPTDANLQLHVLRAHLQMLLWKAAAQRDPPEEARNIANFGWNIEGSAITTAVSTAPVAPQALLDAVSCSCTAECKACSGTRCSCNRAGPSCTDSCKCEGRDICCDPFISKQLDIEDDEGERSDR
;
A
#
# COMPACT_ATOMS: atom_id res chain seq x y z
N MET A 1 -5.93 -10.09 5.38
CA MET A 1 -5.23 -9.46 4.25
C MET A 1 -6.16 -8.36 3.78
N ASN A 2 -5.69 -7.11 3.63
CA ASN A 2 -6.49 -5.88 3.47
C ASN A 2 -7.32 -5.84 2.16
N ASP A 3 -8.06 -6.89 1.84
CA ASP A 3 -8.66 -7.17 0.54
C ASP A 3 -9.78 -6.17 0.23
N ALA A 4 -10.54 -5.75 1.25
CA ALA A 4 -11.53 -4.68 1.13
C ALA A 4 -10.89 -3.35 0.72
N ARG A 5 -9.72 -3.03 1.28
CA ARG A 5 -8.95 -1.83 0.89
C ARG A 5 -8.44 -2.00 -0.54
N GLY A 6 -7.85 -3.14 -0.87
CA GLY A 6 -7.33 -3.44 -2.22
C GLY A 6 -8.40 -3.37 -3.31
N HIS A 7 -9.57 -3.96 -3.07
CA HIS A 7 -10.72 -3.89 -3.97
C HIS A 7 -11.19 -2.44 -4.15
N PHE A 8 -11.31 -1.69 -3.05
CA PHE A 8 -11.72 -0.28 -3.10
C PHE A 8 -10.72 0.58 -3.88
N TYR A 9 -9.41 0.33 -3.72
CA TYR A 9 -8.38 1.02 -4.50
C TYR A 9 -8.45 0.69 -6.00
N ARG A 10 -8.62 -0.59 -6.37
CA ARG A 10 -8.67 -1.02 -7.78
C ARG A 10 -9.96 -0.62 -8.50
N GLY A 11 -11.08 -0.49 -7.78
CA GLY A 11 -12.38 -0.14 -8.35
C GLY A 11 -12.52 1.32 -8.79
N HIS A 12 -11.54 2.19 -8.51
CA HIS A 12 -11.61 3.62 -8.81
C HIS A 12 -10.49 4.07 -9.74
N LYS A 13 -10.83 4.81 -10.81
CA LYS A 13 -9.87 5.44 -11.74
C LYS A 13 -8.93 6.46 -11.07
N LYS A 14 -9.31 6.96 -9.89
CA LYS A 14 -8.51 7.88 -9.08
C LYS A 14 -8.38 7.29 -7.68
N PRO A 15 -7.19 7.37 -7.05
CA PRO A 15 -7.03 6.90 -5.69
C PRO A 15 -7.99 7.66 -4.77
N PRO A 16 -8.82 6.96 -3.98
CA PRO A 16 -9.75 7.60 -3.07
C PRO A 16 -8.99 8.35 -1.95
N PRO A 17 -9.57 9.43 -1.40
CA PRO A 17 -9.01 10.09 -0.22
C PRO A 17 -8.83 9.10 0.93
N LEU A 18 -7.71 9.19 1.66
CA LEU A 18 -7.38 8.25 2.76
C LEU A 18 -8.52 8.07 3.77
N LYS A 19 -9.23 9.16 4.11
CA LYS A 19 -10.38 9.16 5.02
C LYS A 19 -11.59 8.35 4.55
N LYS A 20 -11.66 8.01 3.26
CA LYS A 20 -12.74 7.19 2.67
C LYS A 20 -12.38 5.71 2.62
N LEU A 21 -11.13 5.36 2.93
CA LEU A 21 -10.72 3.97 2.95
C LEU A 21 -11.33 3.27 4.15
N PRO A 22 -11.73 1.99 4.00
CA PRO A 22 -12.04 1.18 5.16
C PRO A 22 -10.80 1.07 6.06
N PRO A 23 -10.98 0.89 7.39
CA PRO A 23 -9.86 0.70 8.31
C PRO A 23 -8.98 -0.48 7.87
N THR A 24 -7.71 -0.48 8.29
CA THR A 24 -6.84 -1.65 8.13
C THR A 24 -7.39 -2.82 8.94
N ASP A 25 -7.07 -4.05 8.55
CA ASP A 25 -7.50 -5.26 9.28
C ASP A 25 -7.16 -5.17 10.78
N ALA A 26 -5.95 -4.71 11.10
CA ALA A 26 -5.50 -4.54 12.49
C ALA A 26 -6.35 -3.49 13.25
N ASN A 27 -6.66 -2.35 12.62
CA ASN A 27 -7.54 -1.35 13.26
C ASN A 27 -8.98 -1.84 13.35
N LEU A 28 -9.47 -2.60 12.37
CA LEU A 28 -10.79 -3.22 12.41
C LEU A 28 -10.90 -4.19 13.59
N GLN A 29 -9.87 -5.00 13.85
CA GLN A 29 -9.82 -5.88 15.02
C GLN A 29 -9.92 -5.09 16.34
N LEU A 30 -9.17 -3.99 16.46
CA LEU A 30 -9.28 -3.10 17.63
C LEU A 30 -10.69 -2.51 17.78
N HIS A 31 -11.35 -2.14 16.68
CA HIS A 31 -12.74 -1.70 16.73
C HIS A 31 -13.71 -2.79 17.19
N VAL A 32 -13.55 -4.02 16.69
CA VAL A 32 -14.37 -5.17 17.10
C VAL A 32 -14.19 -5.45 18.59
N LEU A 33 -12.96 -5.40 19.10
CA LEU A 33 -12.66 -5.58 20.52
C LEU A 33 -13.36 -4.51 21.39
N ARG A 34 -13.31 -3.23 20.99
CA ARG A 34 -14.01 -2.16 21.71
C ARG A 34 -15.53 -2.35 21.72
N ALA A 35 -16.11 -2.74 20.58
CA ALA A 35 -17.53 -3.05 20.49
C ALA A 35 -17.90 -4.25 21.38
N HIS A 36 -17.03 -5.25 21.46
CA HIS A 36 -17.23 -6.40 22.34
C HIS A 36 -17.22 -6.00 23.82
N LEU A 37 -16.25 -5.18 24.27
CA LEU A 37 -16.23 -4.64 25.63
C LEU A 37 -17.53 -3.89 25.95
N GLN A 38 -18.00 -3.05 25.03
CA GLN A 38 -19.24 -2.30 25.21
C GLN A 38 -20.44 -3.23 25.40
N MET A 39 -20.52 -4.31 24.63
CA MET A 39 -21.56 -5.33 24.80
C MET A 39 -21.44 -6.08 26.13
N LEU A 40 -20.23 -6.41 26.59
CA LEU A 40 -20.03 -7.06 27.89
C LEU A 40 -20.56 -6.18 29.03
N LEU A 41 -20.21 -4.89 29.01
CA LEU A 41 -20.67 -3.92 30.01
C LEU A 41 -22.19 -3.73 29.96
N TRP A 42 -22.79 -3.64 28.77
CA TRP A 42 -24.23 -3.51 28.61
C TRP A 42 -25.00 -4.73 29.12
N LYS A 43 -24.52 -5.94 28.84
CA LYS A 43 -25.12 -7.16 29.34
C LYS A 43 -25.04 -7.28 30.87
N ALA A 44 -24.02 -6.67 31.47
CA ALA A 44 -23.82 -6.64 32.91
C ALA A 44 -24.34 -5.35 33.57
N ALA A 45 -25.13 -4.52 32.88
CA ALA A 45 -25.50 -3.19 33.36
C ALA A 45 -26.27 -3.18 34.70
N ALA A 46 -26.95 -4.27 35.04
CA ALA A 46 -27.66 -4.42 36.31
C ALA A 46 -26.80 -5.04 37.43
N GLN A 47 -25.58 -5.47 37.13
CA GLN A 47 -24.66 -6.05 38.10
C GLN A 47 -23.91 -4.93 38.82
N ARG A 48 -23.55 -5.17 40.09
CA ARG A 48 -22.80 -4.19 40.89
C ARG A 48 -21.39 -3.94 40.33
N ASP A 49 -20.75 -5.00 39.88
CA ASP A 49 -19.38 -4.99 39.37
C ASP A 49 -19.37 -5.41 37.89
N PRO A 50 -18.44 -4.87 37.08
CA PRO A 50 -18.28 -5.31 35.70
C PRO A 50 -17.79 -6.76 35.63
N PRO A 51 -18.02 -7.46 34.50
CA PRO A 51 -17.44 -8.78 34.25
C PRO A 51 -15.92 -8.77 34.44
N GLU A 52 -15.36 -9.87 34.92
CA GLU A 52 -13.92 -9.99 35.19
C GLU A 52 -13.09 -9.66 33.95
N GLU A 53 -13.54 -10.13 32.79
CA GLU A 53 -12.91 -9.87 31.51
C GLU A 53 -12.82 -8.37 31.21
N ALA A 54 -13.87 -7.60 31.54
CA ALA A 54 -13.97 -6.17 31.27
C ALA A 54 -13.13 -5.31 32.24
N ARG A 55 -12.57 -5.88 33.32
CA ARG A 55 -11.74 -5.12 34.28
C ARG A 55 -10.47 -4.58 33.66
N ASN A 56 -9.87 -5.31 32.71
CA ASN A 56 -8.69 -4.87 31.99
C ASN A 56 -9.05 -4.42 30.58
N ILE A 57 -9.48 -3.16 30.44
CA ILE A 57 -9.89 -2.58 29.17
C ILE A 57 -8.76 -2.55 28.11
N ALA A 58 -7.49 -2.68 28.52
CA ALA A 58 -6.36 -2.72 27.59
C ALA A 58 -6.44 -3.94 26.65
N ASN A 59 -7.05 -5.04 27.11
CA ASN A 59 -7.33 -6.22 26.29
C ASN A 59 -8.35 -5.95 25.16
N PHE A 60 -9.03 -4.80 25.21
CA PHE A 60 -10.08 -4.43 24.26
C PHE A 60 -9.73 -3.24 23.37
N GLY A 61 -8.43 -2.98 23.16
CA GLY A 61 -7.99 -1.91 22.25
C GLY A 61 -8.10 -0.51 22.84
N TRP A 62 -7.82 -0.38 24.14
CA TRP A 62 -7.64 0.87 24.86
C TRP A 62 -6.20 0.97 25.39
N ASN A 63 -5.64 2.18 25.40
CA ASN A 63 -4.38 2.48 26.07
C ASN A 63 -4.68 3.15 27.41
N ILE A 64 -3.95 2.75 28.45
CA ILE A 64 -4.05 3.30 29.79
C ILE A 64 -2.69 3.91 30.15
N GLU A 65 -2.63 5.24 30.21
CA GLU A 65 -1.41 5.99 30.52
C GLU A 65 -1.69 6.89 31.73
N GLY A 66 -1.38 6.38 32.93
CA GLY A 66 -1.76 7.05 34.18
C GLY A 66 -3.27 7.15 34.30
N SER A 67 -3.79 8.38 34.29
CA SER A 67 -5.24 8.67 34.30
C SER A 67 -5.85 8.83 32.91
N ALA A 68 -5.03 8.85 31.85
CA ALA A 68 -5.52 9.02 30.48
C ALA A 68 -5.93 7.67 29.89
N ILE A 69 -7.13 7.64 29.29
CA ILE A 69 -7.64 6.50 28.52
C ILE A 69 -7.82 6.96 27.08
N THR A 70 -7.11 6.34 26.15
CA THR A 70 -7.20 6.65 24.71
C THR A 70 -7.45 5.39 23.90
N THR A 71 -8.01 5.54 22.70
CA THR A 71 -8.22 4.39 21.81
C THR A 71 -6.87 3.91 21.28
N ALA A 72 -6.58 2.61 21.44
CA ALA A 72 -5.42 2.03 20.80
C ALA A 72 -5.59 2.08 19.27
N VAL A 73 -4.49 2.38 18.59
CA VAL A 73 -4.37 2.37 17.13
C VAL A 73 -3.24 1.42 16.78
N SER A 74 -3.44 0.61 15.74
CA SER A 74 -2.42 -0.31 15.26
C SER A 74 -1.18 0.44 14.80
N THR A 75 0.00 -0.01 15.23
CA THR A 75 1.31 0.44 14.73
C THR A 75 1.73 -0.27 13.44
N ALA A 76 0.97 -1.29 13.01
CA ALA A 76 1.23 -1.97 11.74
C ALA A 76 1.16 -0.98 10.56
N PRO A 77 2.03 -1.15 9.55
CA PRO A 77 2.06 -0.26 8.39
C PRO A 77 0.72 -0.26 7.66
N VAL A 78 0.27 0.93 7.24
CA VAL A 78 -1.03 1.16 6.59
C VAL A 78 -1.12 0.51 5.20
N ALA A 79 0.05 0.29 4.59
CA ALA A 79 0.25 -0.44 3.35
C ALA A 79 1.69 -1.01 3.31
N PRO A 80 1.97 -2.06 2.52
CA PRO A 80 3.33 -2.46 2.16
C PRO A 80 4.16 -1.27 1.69
N GLN A 81 5.43 -1.20 2.09
CA GLN A 81 6.32 -0.06 1.76
C GLN A 81 6.39 0.18 0.24
N ALA A 82 6.51 -0.88 -0.55
CA ALA A 82 6.52 -0.81 -2.02
C ALA A 82 5.28 -0.15 -2.64
N LEU A 83 4.12 -0.17 -1.96
CA LEU A 83 2.91 0.54 -2.40
C LEU A 83 2.93 2.03 -2.03
N LEU A 84 3.66 2.42 -0.98
CA LEU A 84 3.83 3.84 -0.63
C LEU A 84 4.77 4.55 -1.61
N ASP A 85 5.73 3.81 -2.16
CA ASP A 85 6.67 4.29 -3.17
C ASP A 85 6.11 4.20 -4.61
N ALA A 86 4.89 3.70 -4.78
CA ALA A 86 4.27 3.54 -6.08
C ALA A 86 3.91 4.90 -6.70
N VAL A 87 4.56 5.21 -7.82
CA VAL A 87 4.28 6.41 -8.63
C VAL A 87 3.56 5.99 -9.91
N SER A 88 2.42 6.63 -10.19
CA SER A 88 1.71 6.48 -11.47
C SER A 88 1.86 7.74 -12.31
N CYS A 89 2.30 7.59 -13.55
CA CYS A 89 2.36 8.70 -14.50
C CYS A 89 0.99 8.92 -15.15
N SER A 90 0.76 10.17 -15.56
CA SER A 90 -0.41 10.56 -16.35
C SER A 90 -0.07 10.71 -17.85
N CYS A 91 1.09 10.21 -18.27
CA CYS A 91 1.52 10.26 -19.65
C CYS A 91 0.55 9.47 -20.54
N THR A 92 0.29 9.99 -21.73
CA THR A 92 -0.39 9.26 -22.79
C THR A 92 0.61 8.37 -23.52
N ALA A 93 0.13 7.24 -24.05
CA ALA A 93 0.95 6.20 -24.68
C ALA A 93 1.57 6.63 -26.03
N GLU A 94 2.40 7.67 -26.00
CA GLU A 94 3.30 8.03 -27.08
C GLU A 94 4.73 7.72 -26.60
N CYS A 95 5.48 6.91 -27.36
CA CYS A 95 6.69 6.21 -26.91
C CYS A 95 7.74 7.08 -26.18
N LYS A 96 7.80 8.39 -26.48
CA LYS A 96 8.79 9.30 -25.89
C LYS A 96 8.30 10.05 -24.64
N ALA A 97 6.99 10.03 -24.36
CA ALA A 97 6.42 10.80 -23.26
C ALA A 97 6.91 10.32 -21.88
N CYS A 98 7.26 9.04 -21.78
CA CYS A 98 7.61 8.38 -20.52
C CYS A 98 9.11 8.29 -20.25
N SER A 99 9.95 8.40 -21.28
CA SER A 99 11.42 8.56 -21.16
C SER A 99 11.85 10.00 -20.81
N GLY A 100 10.94 10.98 -20.94
CA GLY A 100 11.23 12.38 -20.64
C GLY A 100 11.21 12.71 -19.14
N THR A 101 11.77 13.87 -18.78
CA THR A 101 11.76 14.42 -17.40
C THR A 101 10.37 14.80 -16.89
N ARG A 102 9.37 14.83 -17.77
CA ARG A 102 7.96 15.11 -17.45
C ARG A 102 7.22 13.89 -16.89
N CYS A 103 7.74 12.69 -17.09
CA CYS A 103 7.17 11.48 -16.52
C CYS A 103 7.52 11.37 -15.04
N SER A 104 6.51 11.30 -14.18
CA SER A 104 6.70 11.15 -12.73
C SER A 104 7.37 9.83 -12.35
N CYS A 105 7.07 8.74 -13.07
CA CYS A 105 7.72 7.43 -12.85
C CYS A 105 9.22 7.50 -13.17
N ASN A 106 9.58 8.00 -14.36
CA ASN A 106 10.98 8.17 -14.75
C ASN A 106 11.76 9.08 -13.79
N ARG A 107 11.14 10.19 -13.35
CA ARG A 107 11.75 11.09 -12.37
C ARG A 107 11.94 10.45 -11.00
N ALA A 108 11.02 9.59 -10.59
CA ALA A 108 11.10 8.89 -9.30
C ALA A 108 12.03 7.66 -9.36
N GLY A 109 12.39 7.17 -10.55
CA GLY A 109 13.24 6.00 -10.76
C GLY A 109 12.54 4.69 -11.17
N PRO A 110 11.29 4.36 -10.75
CA PRO A 110 10.67 3.11 -11.14
C PRO A 110 10.11 3.15 -12.57
N SER A 111 10.04 1.98 -13.21
CA SER A 111 9.37 1.80 -14.51
C SER A 111 7.86 1.99 -14.39
N CYS A 112 7.22 2.41 -15.47
CA CYS A 112 5.75 2.51 -15.49
C CYS A 112 5.11 1.13 -15.29
N THR A 113 4.07 1.07 -14.48
CA THR A 113 3.26 -0.14 -14.25
C THR A 113 1.90 0.00 -14.93
N ASP A 114 1.11 -1.07 -14.92
CA ASP A 114 -0.29 -1.09 -15.37
C ASP A 114 -1.19 -0.03 -14.68
N SER A 115 -0.79 0.44 -13.50
CA SER A 115 -1.44 1.54 -12.78
C SER A 115 -1.25 2.92 -13.42
N CYS A 116 -0.29 3.08 -14.36
CA CYS A 116 -0.04 4.33 -15.07
C CYS A 116 -1.07 4.55 -16.19
N LYS A 117 -1.30 5.81 -16.58
CA LYS A 117 -2.15 6.10 -17.75
C LYS A 117 -1.55 5.58 -19.07
N CYS A 118 -0.23 5.41 -19.16
CA CYS A 118 0.42 4.75 -20.28
C CYS A 118 0.34 3.21 -20.23
N GLU A 119 -0.21 2.67 -19.15
CA GLU A 119 -0.42 1.23 -18.89
C GLU A 119 0.87 0.39 -18.81
N GLY A 120 2.04 1.01 -18.71
CA GLY A 120 3.31 0.31 -18.47
C GLY A 120 3.68 -0.73 -19.53
N ARG A 121 3.11 -0.63 -20.73
CA ARG A 121 3.39 -1.55 -21.85
C ARG A 121 4.86 -1.40 -22.28
N ASP A 122 5.41 -2.40 -22.98
CA ASP A 122 6.81 -2.42 -23.46
C ASP A 122 7.22 -1.14 -24.23
N ILE A 123 6.24 -0.48 -24.85
CA ILE A 123 6.40 0.75 -25.62
C ILE A 123 6.57 2.00 -24.72
N CYS A 124 6.19 1.93 -23.45
CA CYS A 124 6.15 3.05 -22.51
C CYS A 124 7.50 3.28 -21.80
N CYS A 125 8.32 2.25 -21.57
CA CYS A 125 9.55 2.38 -20.79
C CYS A 125 10.54 1.31 -21.23
N ASP A 126 11.39 1.60 -22.21
CA ASP A 126 12.60 0.79 -22.33
C ASP A 126 13.86 1.66 -22.42
N PRO A 127 14.46 2.00 -21.28
CA PRO A 127 15.85 2.44 -21.20
C PRO A 127 16.82 1.25 -21.07
N PHE A 128 16.34 -0.01 -21.01
CA PHE A 128 17.17 -1.18 -20.71
C PHE A 128 17.62 -1.97 -21.94
N ILE A 129 16.92 -1.88 -23.08
CA ILE A 129 17.39 -2.51 -24.32
C ILE A 129 18.70 -1.89 -24.86
N SER A 130 19.03 -0.65 -24.51
CA SER A 130 20.23 0.02 -25.05
C SER A 130 21.55 -0.34 -24.37
N LYS A 131 21.60 -1.28 -23.41
CA LYS A 131 22.84 -1.65 -22.69
C LYS A 131 23.32 -3.09 -22.88
N GLN A 132 22.69 -3.90 -23.72
CA GLN A 132 23.07 -5.30 -23.90
C GLN A 132 23.51 -5.70 -25.32
N LEU A 133 23.72 -4.76 -26.25
CA LEU A 133 24.16 -5.05 -27.62
C LEU A 133 25.42 -4.25 -28.03
N ASP A 134 26.40 -4.13 -27.14
CA ASP A 134 27.76 -3.68 -27.50
C ASP A 134 28.78 -4.69 -26.92
N ILE A 135 28.67 -5.96 -27.33
CA ILE A 135 29.81 -6.89 -27.27
C ILE A 135 30.20 -7.13 -28.72
N GLU A 136 31.34 -6.55 -29.07
CA GLU A 136 32.04 -6.67 -30.34
C GLU A 136 32.40 -8.15 -30.59
N ASP A 137 31.88 -8.75 -31.67
CA ASP A 137 32.52 -9.90 -32.30
C ASP A 137 33.43 -9.35 -33.40
N ASP A 138 34.70 -9.17 -33.05
CA ASP A 138 35.81 -8.95 -33.98
C ASP A 138 36.06 -10.24 -34.77
N GLU A 139 35.57 -10.27 -36.01
CA GLU A 139 35.80 -11.33 -36.99
C GLU A 139 37.29 -11.40 -37.38
N GLY A 140 38.06 -12.17 -36.65
CA GLY A 140 39.44 -12.53 -37.00
C GLY A 140 39.48 -13.55 -38.15
N GLU A 141 39.52 -13.07 -39.39
CA GLU A 141 39.75 -13.92 -40.57
C GLU A 141 41.25 -14.16 -40.81
N ARG A 142 41.58 -15.46 -40.97
CA ARG A 142 42.46 -16.04 -42.02
C ARG A 142 43.69 -16.82 -41.52
N SER A 143 43.50 -18.15 -41.43
CA SER A 143 44.54 -19.17 -41.45
C SER A 143 45.00 -19.44 -42.89
N ASP A 144 46.31 -19.65 -43.03
CA ASP A 144 47.06 -20.02 -44.23
C ASP A 144 46.48 -21.18 -45.06
N ARG A 145 46.49 -21.00 -46.38
CA ARG A 145 46.97 -21.97 -47.37
C ARG A 145 47.19 -21.34 -48.74
#